data_AF-A0A9P9LN03-F1
#
_entry.id   AF-A0A9P9LN03-F1
#
_cell.length_a   1.000
_cell.length_b   1.000
_cell.length_c   1.000
_cell.angle_alpha   90.00
_cell.angle_beta   90.00
_cell.angle_gamma   90.00
#
_symmetry.space_group_name_H-M   'P 1'
#
loop_
_entity.id
_entity.type
_entity.pdbx_description
1 polymer ?
#
loop_
_entity_poly.entity_id
_entity_poly.type
_entity_poly.pdbx_seq_one_letter_code
_entity_poly.pdbx_strand_id
1 'polypeptide(L)'
;MATKEAIADSKDWDVTGLWTISCPHIEEGWDVESLTMKIYVETTEKGSQMFAEFDFGVLTGAFRFERQKEKTHSDDEASNKSSDTYSEKENDKDEDKDEENDNDAEDEDRRSPTPEAFYFNSITQPSTKHPTWNYRYRGEETGEGVIEVGSDSELYSITFCGPKGQTLTGTIGGGAFGDCTFTGVKVDGAGAEYLNIREEWANGNASAYENTRVGQWH
;
A
#
# COMPACT_ATOMS: atom_id res chain seq x y z
N MET A 1 20.89 3.72 9.31
CA MET A 1 21.44 2.39 9.61
C MET A 1 20.49 1.74 10.60
N ALA A 2 19.80 0.66 10.24
CA ALA A 2 18.94 -0.04 11.21
C ALA A 2 19.77 -0.63 12.35
N THR A 3 19.25 -0.54 13.57
CA THR A 3 19.88 -1.08 14.76
C THR A 3 19.83 -2.61 14.74
N LYS A 4 20.84 -3.27 15.31
CA LYS A 4 20.89 -4.75 15.40
C LYS A 4 19.66 -5.35 16.10
N GLU A 5 18.99 -4.59 16.97
CA GLU A 5 17.75 -4.99 17.64
C GLU A 5 16.55 -5.03 16.68
N ALA A 6 16.42 -4.06 15.76
CA ALA A 6 15.35 -4.06 14.76
C ALA A 6 15.45 -5.26 13.79
N ILE A 7 16.67 -5.74 13.52
CA ILE A 7 16.92 -6.93 12.69
C ILE A 7 16.64 -8.23 13.45
N ALA A 8 16.77 -8.23 14.78
CA ALA A 8 16.47 -9.41 15.60
C ALA A 8 14.97 -9.59 15.80
N ASP A 9 14.23 -8.50 16.05
CA ASP A 9 12.77 -8.53 16.24
C ASP A 9 12.00 -8.90 14.96
N SER A 10 12.58 -8.67 13.77
CA SER A 10 11.96 -9.04 12.49
C SER A 10 12.15 -10.52 12.11
N LYS A 11 13.13 -11.23 12.69
CA LYS A 11 13.35 -12.66 12.40
C LYS A 11 12.22 -13.57 12.88
N ASP A 12 11.44 -13.12 13.85
CA ASP A 12 10.32 -13.89 14.40
C ASP A 12 9.00 -13.65 13.63
N TRP A 13 8.96 -12.68 12.71
CA TRP A 13 7.78 -12.32 11.93
C TRP A 13 8.01 -12.67 10.45
N ASP A 14 7.84 -13.95 10.13
CA ASP A 14 7.75 -14.38 8.74
C ASP A 14 6.30 -14.29 8.28
N VAL A 15 6.01 -13.30 7.44
CA VAL A 15 4.65 -13.10 6.88
C VAL A 15 4.48 -13.75 5.51
N THR A 16 5.52 -14.38 4.95
CA THR A 16 5.45 -15.06 3.65
C THR A 16 4.66 -16.35 3.74
N GLY A 17 4.00 -16.77 2.65
CA GLY A 17 3.20 -17.98 2.58
C GLY A 17 1.73 -17.70 2.27
N LEU A 18 0.91 -18.74 2.44
CA LEU A 18 -0.52 -18.70 2.15
C LEU A 18 -1.33 -18.18 3.34
N TRP A 19 -2.37 -17.42 3.03
CA TRP A 19 -3.30 -16.80 3.96
C TRP A 19 -4.72 -17.11 3.52
N THR A 20 -5.55 -17.51 4.49
CA THR A 20 -7.00 -17.51 4.32
C THR A 20 -7.50 -16.13 4.70
N ILE A 21 -8.28 -15.53 3.81
CA ILE A 21 -8.82 -14.18 3.96
C ILE A 21 -10.33 -14.27 4.27
N SER A 22 -10.81 -13.35 5.09
CA SER A 22 -12.25 -13.10 5.26
C SER A 22 -12.51 -11.62 5.02
N CYS A 23 -13.50 -11.35 4.17
CA CYS A 23 -13.98 -10.03 3.84
C CYS A 23 -15.52 -10.08 3.80
N PRO A 24 -16.20 -9.83 4.93
CA PRO A 24 -17.65 -10.04 5.02
C PRO A 24 -18.45 -9.29 3.96
N HIS A 25 -17.98 -8.10 3.57
CA HIS A 25 -18.63 -7.30 2.53
C HIS A 25 -18.66 -8.02 1.17
N ILE A 26 -17.56 -8.65 0.80
CA ILE A 26 -17.44 -9.39 -0.46
C ILE A 26 -18.13 -10.76 -0.34
N GLU A 27 -17.89 -11.47 0.76
CA GLU A 27 -18.48 -12.80 1.03
C GLU A 27 -20.01 -12.76 0.99
N GLU A 28 -20.62 -11.78 1.66
CA GLU A 28 -22.09 -11.62 1.69
C GLU A 28 -22.65 -11.03 0.39
N GLY A 29 -21.92 -10.10 -0.25
CA GLY A 29 -22.40 -9.42 -1.44
C GLY A 29 -22.38 -10.28 -2.70
N TRP A 30 -21.47 -11.26 -2.77
CA TRP A 30 -21.21 -12.07 -3.97
C TRP A 30 -21.25 -13.58 -3.75
N ASP A 31 -21.61 -14.05 -2.56
CA ASP A 31 -21.76 -15.49 -2.24
C ASP A 31 -20.47 -16.30 -2.51
N VAL A 32 -19.33 -15.76 -2.05
CA VAL A 32 -18.00 -16.37 -2.19
C VAL A 32 -17.49 -16.87 -0.84
N GLU A 33 -16.97 -18.11 -0.81
CA GLU A 33 -16.66 -18.81 0.45
C GLU A 33 -15.14 -19.02 0.69
N SER A 34 -14.28 -18.62 -0.25
CA SER A 34 -12.85 -18.95 -0.18
C SER A 34 -11.97 -17.84 -0.74
N LEU A 35 -11.67 -16.85 0.10
CA LEU A 35 -10.75 -15.78 -0.24
C LEU A 35 -9.33 -16.16 0.19
N THR A 36 -8.34 -15.89 -0.66
CA THR A 36 -6.96 -16.26 -0.39
C THR A 36 -6.00 -15.12 -0.72
N MET A 37 -4.86 -15.15 -0.04
CA MET A 37 -3.73 -14.30 -0.36
C MET A 37 -2.44 -15.08 -0.14
N LYS A 38 -1.45 -14.88 -1.01
CA LYS A 38 -0.13 -15.49 -0.88
C LYS A 38 0.93 -14.41 -0.90
N ILE A 39 1.68 -14.26 0.19
CA ILE A 39 2.72 -13.24 0.33
C ILE A 39 4.09 -13.85 0.03
N TYR A 40 4.94 -13.14 -0.70
CA TYR A 40 6.32 -13.55 -0.97
C TYR A 40 7.28 -12.35 -0.93
N VAL A 41 8.53 -12.66 -0.61
CA VAL A 41 9.66 -11.72 -0.64
C VAL A 41 10.63 -12.16 -1.72
N GLU A 42 10.84 -11.30 -2.72
CA GLU A 42 11.83 -11.49 -3.77
C GLU A 42 13.09 -10.69 -3.45
N THR A 43 14.26 -11.32 -3.47
CA THR A 43 15.53 -10.61 -3.31
C THR A 43 16.19 -10.42 -4.67
N THR A 44 16.39 -9.16 -5.06
CA THR A 44 17.03 -8.76 -6.31
C THR A 44 18.39 -8.11 -6.05
N GLU A 45 19.17 -7.85 -7.11
CA GLU A 45 20.43 -7.09 -7.00
C GLU A 45 20.23 -5.69 -6.39
N LYS A 46 19.04 -5.10 -6.54
CA LYS A 46 18.70 -3.76 -6.01
C LYS A 46 18.21 -3.78 -4.57
N GLY A 47 17.93 -4.97 -4.02
CA GLY A 47 17.31 -5.14 -2.71
C GLY A 47 16.10 -6.06 -2.75
N SER A 48 15.52 -6.28 -1.58
CA SER A 48 14.32 -7.11 -1.43
C SER A 48 13.05 -6.32 -1.74
N GLN A 49 12.05 -6.99 -2.30
CA GLN A 49 10.71 -6.47 -2.52
C GLN A 49 9.72 -7.49 -1.95
N MET A 50 8.57 -7.02 -1.48
CA MET A 50 7.46 -7.89 -1.09
C MET A 50 6.26 -7.58 -1.95
N PHE A 51 5.50 -8.63 -2.15
CA PHE A 51 4.34 -8.66 -3.01
C PHE A 51 3.37 -9.69 -2.43
N ALA A 52 2.10 -9.61 -2.83
CA ALA A 52 1.13 -10.66 -2.53
C ALA A 52 0.24 -10.92 -3.73
N GLU A 53 -0.04 -12.18 -4.03
CA GLU A 53 -1.07 -12.58 -4.97
C GLU A 53 -2.35 -12.71 -4.16
N PHE A 54 -3.49 -12.25 -4.68
CA PHE A 54 -4.75 -12.35 -3.97
C PHE A 54 -5.87 -12.81 -4.90
N ASP A 55 -6.79 -13.56 -4.31
CA ASP A 55 -8.05 -13.96 -4.92
C ASP A 55 -9.15 -13.72 -3.90
N PHE A 56 -9.90 -12.63 -4.09
CA PHE A 56 -11.05 -12.26 -3.27
C PHE A 56 -12.36 -12.64 -3.96
N GLY A 57 -12.34 -13.63 -4.84
CA GLY A 57 -13.51 -14.20 -5.52
C GLY A 57 -14.05 -13.34 -6.65
N VAL A 58 -14.25 -12.04 -6.39
CA VAL A 58 -14.75 -11.04 -7.35
C VAL A 58 -13.63 -10.19 -7.96
N LEU A 59 -12.49 -10.17 -7.29
CA LEU A 59 -11.31 -9.40 -7.65
C LEU A 59 -10.10 -10.28 -7.39
N THR A 60 -9.27 -10.45 -8.41
CA THR A 60 -7.97 -11.15 -8.29
C THR A 60 -6.86 -10.19 -8.68
N GLY A 61 -5.64 -10.46 -8.24
CA GLY A 61 -4.50 -9.67 -8.69
C GLY A 61 -3.27 -9.74 -7.80
N ALA A 62 -2.49 -8.68 -7.83
CA ALA A 62 -1.22 -8.58 -7.12
C ALA A 62 -1.15 -7.30 -6.27
N PHE A 63 -0.72 -7.44 -5.02
CA PHE A 63 -0.23 -6.38 -4.16
C PHE A 63 1.26 -6.18 -4.36
N ARG A 64 1.69 -4.93 -4.26
CA ARG A 64 3.10 -4.55 -4.15
C ARG A 64 3.30 -3.64 -2.96
N PHE A 65 4.14 -4.09 -2.04
CA PHE A 65 4.36 -3.39 -0.77
C PHE A 65 5.39 -2.27 -0.92
N GLU A 66 5.10 -1.15 -0.28
CA GLU A 66 6.00 0.00 -0.19
C GLU A 66 6.81 -0.04 1.11
N ARG A 67 8.04 0.48 1.01
CA ARG A 67 8.93 0.69 2.14
C ARG A 67 8.30 1.70 3.09
N GLN A 68 8.31 1.38 4.38
CA GLN A 68 7.94 2.36 5.40
C GLN A 68 8.87 3.59 5.32
N LYS A 69 8.28 4.79 5.25
CA LYS A 69 9.03 6.02 5.47
C LYS A 69 9.54 5.96 6.92
N GLU A 70 10.86 5.94 7.12
CA GLU A 70 11.43 6.13 8.45
C GLU A 70 10.93 7.48 8.95
N LYS A 71 10.24 7.51 10.11
CA LYS A 71 9.93 8.78 10.76
C LYS A 71 11.27 9.41 11.15
N THR A 72 11.80 10.28 10.31
CA THR A 72 12.79 11.25 10.74
C THR A 72 12.14 11.99 11.89
N HIS A 73 12.66 11.79 13.11
CA HIS A 73 12.40 12.71 14.21
C HIS A 73 12.82 14.10 13.70
N SER A 74 11.87 14.88 13.22
CA SER A 74 11.99 16.31 13.22
C SER A 74 12.08 16.67 14.70
N ASP A 75 13.29 16.89 15.19
CA ASP A 75 13.48 17.53 16.48
C ASP A 75 12.67 18.83 16.42
N ASP A 76 11.61 18.88 17.22
CA ASP A 76 10.81 20.06 17.51
C ASP A 76 11.74 21.13 18.10
N GLU A 77 12.41 21.90 17.25
CA GLU A 77 12.95 23.19 17.66
C GLU A 77 11.81 24.20 17.60
N ALA A 78 11.06 24.23 18.71
CA ALA A 78 10.12 25.28 19.05
C ALA A 78 10.83 26.64 18.99
N SER A 79 10.80 27.30 17.84
CA SER A 79 11.18 28.70 17.73
C SER A 79 10.04 29.56 18.30
N ASN A 80 10.02 29.65 19.62
CA ASN A 80 9.41 30.76 20.33
C ASN A 80 10.01 32.06 19.80
N LYS A 81 9.28 32.77 18.95
CA LYS A 81 9.53 34.19 18.69
C LYS A 81 8.29 35.00 19.01
N SER A 82 8.18 35.34 20.29
CA SER A 82 7.39 36.47 20.75
C SER A 82 7.94 37.74 20.10
N SER A 83 7.06 38.57 19.54
CA SER A 83 7.38 39.97 19.24
C SER A 83 6.10 40.80 19.32
N ASP A 84 5.73 41.15 20.56
CA ASP A 84 4.90 42.30 20.87
C ASP A 84 5.54 43.56 20.26
N THR A 85 4.81 44.30 19.42
CA THR A 85 4.98 45.76 19.30
C THR A 85 3.69 46.40 18.78
N TYR A 86 3.00 47.12 19.66
CA TYR A 86 1.96 48.09 19.35
C TYR A 86 2.51 49.24 18.48
N SER A 87 1.80 49.61 17.40
CA SER A 87 1.82 50.98 16.87
C SER A 87 0.52 51.26 16.12
N GLU A 88 -0.26 52.20 16.66
CA GLU A 88 -1.38 52.85 15.98
C GLU A 88 -0.92 53.56 14.71
N LYS A 89 -1.74 53.50 13.65
CA LYS A 89 -1.96 54.60 12.68
C LYS A 89 -3.11 54.26 11.74
N GLU A 90 -4.18 55.06 11.85
CA GLU A 90 -5.24 55.17 10.87
C GLU A 90 -4.71 55.75 9.55
N ASN A 91 -5.17 55.21 8.42
CA ASN A 91 -5.55 55.97 7.22
C ASN A 91 -6.20 55.07 6.18
N ASP A 92 -7.35 55.52 5.70
CA ASP A 92 -8.14 55.00 4.59
C ASP A 92 -7.34 54.83 3.29
N LYS A 93 -7.58 53.71 2.57
CA LYS A 93 -8.12 53.70 1.20
C LYS A 93 -8.12 52.30 0.57
N ASP A 94 -9.21 52.08 -0.16
CA ASP A 94 -9.54 50.98 -1.05
C ASP A 94 -8.38 50.49 -1.93
N GLU A 95 -8.30 49.18 -2.15
CA GLU A 95 -8.32 48.55 -3.49
C GLU A 95 -8.10 47.02 -3.39
N ASP A 96 -8.97 46.31 -4.12
CA ASP A 96 -9.13 44.87 -4.16
C ASP A 96 -7.83 44.09 -4.40
N LYS A 97 -7.52 43.16 -3.51
CA LYS A 97 -6.63 42.02 -3.79
C LYS A 97 -7.15 40.77 -3.11
N ASP A 98 -7.69 39.89 -3.95
CA ASP A 98 -8.02 38.51 -3.64
C ASP A 98 -6.78 37.79 -3.06
N GLU A 99 -6.79 37.61 -1.75
CA GLU A 99 -5.91 36.68 -1.05
C GLU A 99 -6.64 35.34 -0.89
N GLU A 100 -6.69 34.55 -1.97
CA GLU A 100 -6.87 33.10 -1.84
C GLU A 100 -5.50 32.48 -1.60
N ASN A 101 -5.09 32.59 -0.34
CA ASN A 101 -4.10 31.72 0.27
C ASN A 101 -4.83 30.47 0.74
N ASP A 102 -4.85 29.43 -0.09
CA ASP A 102 -5.20 28.09 0.37
C ASP A 102 -4.06 27.12 0.08
N ASN A 103 -3.73 26.38 1.13
CA ASN A 103 -2.52 25.60 1.28
C ASN A 103 -2.59 24.33 0.43
N ASP A 104 -1.88 24.32 -0.70
CA ASP A 104 -1.67 23.16 -1.58
C ASP A 104 -0.62 22.17 -1.00
N ALA A 105 -0.80 21.80 0.27
CA ALA A 105 0.15 20.95 1.02
C ALA A 105 -0.34 19.50 1.21
N GLU A 106 -1.39 19.05 0.52
CA GLU A 106 -1.96 17.70 0.72
C GLU A 106 -1.93 16.77 -0.51
N ASP A 107 -1.20 17.12 -1.59
CA ASP A 107 -1.15 16.28 -2.80
C ASP A 107 0.18 15.49 -2.95
N GLU A 108 0.87 15.19 -1.84
CA GLU A 108 2.01 14.27 -1.88
C GLU A 108 1.58 12.80 -2.07
N ASP A 109 0.35 12.44 -1.70
CA ASP A 109 -0.15 11.05 -1.76
C ASP A 109 -0.62 10.64 -3.17
N ARG A 110 -0.83 11.59 -4.08
CA ARG A 110 -1.21 11.32 -5.49
C ARG A 110 -0.02 11.16 -6.44
N ARG A 111 1.22 11.37 -5.98
CA ARG A 111 2.38 11.14 -6.86
C ARG A 111 2.55 9.65 -7.08
N SER A 112 2.66 9.27 -8.37
CA SER A 112 3.09 7.92 -8.74
C SER A 112 4.38 7.59 -7.98
N PRO A 113 4.43 6.46 -7.26
CA PRO A 113 5.56 6.14 -6.40
C PRO A 113 6.84 6.03 -7.22
N THR A 114 7.94 6.55 -6.68
CA THR A 114 9.25 6.32 -7.33
C THR A 114 9.63 4.84 -7.19
N PRO A 115 10.37 4.25 -8.15
CA PRO A 115 10.74 2.84 -8.09
C PRO A 115 11.43 2.43 -6.77
N GLU A 116 12.14 3.36 -6.13
CA GLU A 116 12.86 3.18 -4.86
C GLU A 116 11.92 2.94 -3.67
N ALA A 117 10.66 3.37 -3.75
CA ALA A 117 9.66 3.13 -2.71
C ALA A 117 9.39 1.64 -2.50
N PHE A 118 9.61 0.80 -3.52
CA PHE A 118 9.34 -0.64 -3.47
C PHE A 118 10.56 -1.50 -3.11
N TYR A 119 11.73 -0.90 -2.90
CA TYR A 119 12.93 -1.63 -2.50
C TYR A 119 13.19 -1.42 -1.02
N PHE A 120 13.14 -2.53 -0.29
CA PHE A 120 13.39 -2.53 1.14
C PHE A 120 14.89 -2.40 1.41
N ASN A 121 15.19 -1.64 2.44
CA ASN A 121 16.54 -1.48 2.95
C ASN A 121 16.86 -2.67 3.89
N SER A 122 17.35 -2.40 5.09
CA SER A 122 17.59 -3.42 6.11
C SER A 122 16.32 -4.04 6.70
N ILE A 123 15.16 -3.39 6.58
CA ILE A 123 13.89 -3.90 7.12
C ILE A 123 13.14 -4.58 5.99
N THR A 124 13.27 -5.90 5.89
CA THR A 124 12.67 -6.70 4.82
C THR A 124 11.39 -7.42 5.23
N GLN A 125 11.02 -7.34 6.50
CA GLN A 125 9.88 -8.03 7.10
C GLN A 125 9.19 -7.14 8.14
N PRO A 126 7.87 -7.30 8.34
CA PRO A 126 7.15 -6.67 9.43
C PRO A 126 7.73 -7.07 10.79
N SER A 127 7.40 -6.30 11.82
CA SER A 127 7.82 -6.60 13.19
C SER A 127 6.85 -5.99 14.17
N THR A 128 6.99 -6.33 15.45
CA THR A 128 6.22 -5.70 16.53
C THR A 128 6.32 -4.17 16.55
N LYS A 129 7.47 -3.61 16.14
CA LYS A 129 7.69 -2.14 16.07
C LYS A 129 7.12 -1.52 14.80
N HIS A 130 7.02 -2.33 13.74
CA HIS A 130 6.67 -1.92 12.39
C HIS A 130 5.66 -2.90 11.75
N PRO A 131 4.45 -3.07 12.34
CA PRO A 131 3.51 -4.09 11.90
C PRO A 131 2.69 -3.68 10.67
N THR A 132 2.56 -2.38 10.40
CA THR A 132 1.70 -1.83 9.33
C THR A 132 2.50 -1.50 8.08
N TRP A 133 2.11 -2.05 6.95
CA TRP A 133 2.81 -1.88 5.68
C TRP A 133 1.85 -1.31 4.65
N ASN A 134 2.34 -0.32 3.91
CA ASN A 134 1.58 0.25 2.81
C ASN A 134 1.73 -0.64 1.59
N TYR A 135 0.69 -0.68 0.77
CA TYR A 135 0.73 -1.37 -0.50
C TYR A 135 -0.17 -0.69 -1.52
N ARG A 136 0.11 -1.01 -2.78
CA ARG A 136 -0.75 -0.72 -3.92
C ARG A 136 -1.13 -2.05 -4.54
N TYR A 137 -2.28 -2.12 -5.20
CA TYR A 137 -2.68 -3.33 -5.91
C TYR A 137 -2.94 -3.04 -7.39
N ARG A 138 -2.85 -4.10 -8.20
CA ARG A 138 -3.36 -4.16 -9.55
C ARG A 138 -4.24 -5.38 -9.63
N GLY A 139 -5.49 -5.19 -10.04
CA GLY A 139 -6.48 -6.25 -10.03
C GLY A 139 -7.33 -6.32 -11.29
N GLU A 140 -7.98 -7.46 -11.45
CA GLU A 140 -8.93 -7.77 -12.49
C GLU A 140 -10.22 -8.28 -11.85
N GLU A 141 -11.35 -7.70 -12.25
CA GLU A 141 -12.68 -8.16 -11.87
C GLU A 141 -12.96 -9.48 -12.59
N THR A 142 -13.38 -10.50 -11.84
CA THR A 142 -13.43 -11.89 -12.34
C THR A 142 -14.65 -12.22 -13.20
N GLY A 143 -15.71 -11.42 -13.15
CA GLY A 143 -16.95 -11.64 -13.90
C GLY A 143 -16.81 -11.31 -15.39
N GLU A 144 -16.27 -10.13 -15.71
CA GLU A 144 -16.05 -9.63 -17.07
C GLU A 144 -14.58 -9.69 -17.52
N GLY A 145 -13.65 -9.97 -16.60
CA GLY A 145 -12.21 -9.96 -16.88
C GLY A 145 -11.67 -8.55 -17.12
N VAL A 146 -12.26 -7.56 -16.44
CA VAL A 146 -11.93 -6.14 -16.65
C VAL A 146 -10.86 -5.74 -15.65
N ILE A 147 -9.73 -5.28 -16.18
CA ILE A 147 -8.64 -4.73 -15.36
C ILE A 147 -9.12 -3.43 -14.70
N GLU A 148 -8.92 -3.31 -13.39
CA GLU A 148 -9.20 -2.09 -12.65
C GLU A 148 -8.11 -1.04 -12.93
N VAL A 149 -8.31 -0.28 -14.00
CA VAL A 149 -7.42 0.80 -14.40
C VAL A 149 -7.33 1.85 -13.29
N GLY A 150 -6.11 2.10 -12.80
CA GLY A 150 -5.85 3.10 -11.76
C GLY A 150 -5.99 2.57 -10.33
N SER A 151 -6.25 1.27 -10.13
CA SER A 151 -6.21 0.62 -8.80
C SER A 151 -4.90 0.86 -8.06
N ASP A 152 -3.78 0.98 -8.80
CA ASP A 152 -2.47 1.25 -8.23
C ASP A 152 -2.22 2.73 -7.91
N SER A 153 -3.19 3.62 -8.15
CA SER A 153 -3.10 5.04 -7.76
C SER A 153 -3.43 5.27 -6.29
N GLU A 154 -4.21 4.39 -5.67
CA GLU A 154 -4.59 4.46 -4.26
C GLU A 154 -3.60 3.69 -3.38
N LEU A 155 -3.34 4.23 -2.19
CA LEU A 155 -2.43 3.65 -1.22
C LEU A 155 -3.23 3.03 -0.08
N TYR A 156 -3.09 1.72 0.09
CA TYR A 156 -3.73 0.95 1.14
C TYR A 156 -2.72 0.54 2.20
N SER A 157 -3.23 0.01 3.32
CA SER A 157 -2.38 -0.52 4.38
C SER A 157 -2.85 -1.88 4.86
N ILE A 158 -1.89 -2.72 5.22
CA ILE A 158 -2.12 -3.98 5.90
C ILE A 158 -1.38 -3.93 7.24
N THR A 159 -1.99 -4.41 8.30
CA THR A 159 -1.35 -4.52 9.61
C THR A 159 -1.26 -5.98 9.99
N PHE A 160 -0.03 -6.46 10.19
CA PHE A 160 0.24 -7.79 10.70
C PHE A 160 0.11 -7.79 12.22
N CYS A 161 -0.61 -8.77 12.74
CA CYS A 161 -1.08 -8.84 14.12
C CYS A 161 -0.84 -10.24 14.72
N GLY A 162 -1.02 -10.31 16.04
CA GLY A 162 -0.96 -11.57 16.77
C GLY A 162 0.47 -12.08 16.98
N PRO A 163 0.62 -13.25 17.63
CA PRO A 163 1.94 -13.84 17.87
C PRO A 163 2.65 -14.05 16.53
N LYS A 164 3.87 -13.50 16.38
CA LYS A 164 4.71 -13.69 15.19
C LYS A 164 4.07 -13.25 13.86
N GLY A 165 3.10 -12.32 13.91
CA GLY A 165 2.44 -11.82 12.70
C GLY A 165 1.62 -12.87 11.96
N GLN A 166 0.96 -13.80 12.67
CA GLN A 166 0.17 -14.89 12.07
C GLN A 166 -1.28 -14.50 11.71
N THR A 167 -1.67 -13.27 12.02
CA THR A 167 -2.96 -12.69 11.64
C THR A 167 -2.73 -11.36 10.96
N LEU A 168 -3.68 -10.89 10.16
CA LEU A 168 -3.60 -9.57 9.55
C LEU A 168 -4.96 -8.91 9.41
N THR A 169 -4.95 -7.60 9.25
CA THR A 169 -6.10 -6.77 8.88
C THR A 169 -5.68 -5.80 7.79
N GLY A 170 -6.49 -5.58 6.78
CA GLY A 170 -6.20 -4.59 5.74
C GLY A 170 -7.47 -3.99 5.15
N THR A 171 -7.29 -3.00 4.27
CA THR A 171 -8.39 -2.39 3.52
C THR A 171 -8.14 -2.50 2.03
N ILE A 172 -9.18 -2.73 1.25
CA ILE A 172 -9.12 -2.72 -0.21
C ILE A 172 -10.37 -2.03 -0.74
N GLY A 173 -10.19 -1.17 -1.74
CA GLY A 173 -11.27 -0.56 -2.50
C GLY A 173 -11.35 -1.17 -3.88
N GLY A 174 -12.50 -1.07 -4.52
CA GLY A 174 -12.72 -1.48 -5.91
C GLY A 174 -13.99 -0.83 -6.46
N GLY A 175 -14.07 -0.65 -7.77
CA GLY A 175 -15.19 0.06 -8.40
C GLY A 175 -16.53 -0.63 -8.18
N ALA A 176 -16.52 -1.97 -8.06
CA ALA A 176 -17.72 -2.79 -7.91
C ALA A 176 -18.25 -2.90 -6.47
N PHE A 177 -17.38 -2.79 -5.46
CA PHE A 177 -17.71 -3.06 -4.07
C PHE A 177 -17.34 -1.94 -3.09
N GLY A 178 -16.72 -0.85 -3.58
CA GLY A 178 -16.25 0.25 -2.74
C GLY A 178 -15.15 -0.19 -1.76
N ASP A 179 -14.90 0.63 -0.73
CA ASP A 179 -13.90 0.32 0.29
C ASP A 179 -14.42 -0.71 1.29
N CYS A 180 -13.65 -1.77 1.50
CA CYS A 180 -13.94 -2.80 2.48
C CYS A 180 -12.71 -3.17 3.30
N THR A 181 -12.96 -3.77 4.47
CA THR A 181 -11.92 -4.28 5.36
C THR A 181 -11.87 -5.80 5.27
N PHE A 182 -10.67 -6.36 5.24
CA PHE A 182 -10.45 -7.79 5.29
C PHE A 182 -9.57 -8.17 6.48
N THR A 183 -9.72 -9.41 6.91
CA THR A 183 -8.85 -10.05 7.90
C THR A 183 -8.24 -11.30 7.32
N GLY A 184 -7.15 -11.77 7.90
CA GLY A 184 -6.47 -12.96 7.41
C GLY A 184 -5.79 -13.75 8.51
N VAL A 185 -5.69 -15.06 8.29
CA VAL A 185 -4.96 -16.00 9.14
C VAL A 185 -3.98 -16.77 8.27
N LYS A 186 -2.73 -16.86 8.71
CA LYS A 186 -1.69 -17.59 7.99
C LYS A 186 -1.95 -19.09 8.05
N VAL A 187 -1.75 -19.77 6.92
CA VAL A 187 -1.90 -21.22 6.78
C VAL A 187 -0.52 -21.87 6.93
N ASP A 188 -0.33 -22.63 8.01
CA ASP A 188 0.91 -23.38 8.26
C ASP A 188 1.11 -24.47 7.20
N GLY A 189 2.36 -24.62 6.71
CA GLY A 189 2.76 -25.76 5.88
C GLY A 189 2.62 -25.59 4.35
N ALA A 190 2.13 -24.45 3.87
CA ALA A 190 2.20 -24.12 2.45
C ALA A 190 3.63 -23.68 2.07
N GLY A 191 4.37 -24.55 1.39
CA GLY A 191 5.66 -24.19 0.82
C GLY A 191 5.52 -23.02 -0.16
N ALA A 192 6.51 -22.13 -0.19
CA ALA A 192 6.56 -21.05 -1.16
C ALA A 192 6.85 -21.63 -2.55
N GLU A 193 5.83 -22.05 -3.29
CA GLU A 193 5.98 -22.24 -4.74
C GLU A 193 6.29 -20.88 -5.37
N TYR A 194 7.40 -20.82 -6.11
CA TYR A 194 7.88 -19.62 -6.78
C TYR A 194 6.98 -19.30 -7.98
N LEU A 195 6.22 -18.23 -7.88
CA LEU A 195 5.46 -17.65 -8.99
C LEU A 195 6.18 -16.38 -9.46
N ASN A 196 6.20 -16.15 -10.78
CA ASN A 196 6.78 -14.93 -11.37
C ASN A 196 5.82 -13.75 -11.22
N ILE A 197 5.41 -13.47 -9.99
CA ILE A 197 4.51 -12.36 -9.66
C ILE A 197 4.94 -11.02 -10.26
N ARG A 198 6.23 -10.76 -10.38
CA ARG A 198 6.72 -9.49 -10.89
C ARG A 198 6.20 -9.26 -12.31
N GLU A 199 6.04 -10.34 -13.07
CA GLU A 199 5.39 -10.34 -14.37
C GLU A 199 3.89 -10.09 -14.25
N GLU A 200 3.18 -10.73 -13.32
CA GLU A 200 1.74 -10.46 -13.08
C GLU A 200 1.49 -8.99 -12.70
N TRP A 201 2.27 -8.45 -11.77
CA TRP A 201 2.22 -7.03 -11.43
C TRP A 201 2.48 -6.15 -12.66
N ALA A 202 3.47 -6.50 -13.49
CA ALA A 202 3.79 -5.75 -14.70
C ALA A 202 2.67 -5.82 -15.75
N ASN A 203 1.99 -6.95 -15.85
CA ASN A 203 0.89 -7.21 -16.79
C ASN A 203 -0.42 -6.55 -16.36
N GLY A 204 -0.65 -6.32 -15.07
CA GLY A 204 -1.84 -5.61 -14.55
C GLY A 204 -1.88 -4.10 -14.80
N ASN A 205 -1.08 -3.57 -15.72
CA ASN A 205 -1.01 -2.14 -16.06
C ASN A 205 -1.87 -1.82 -17.30
N ALA A 206 -2.57 -0.69 -17.30
CA ALA A 206 -3.36 -0.18 -18.44
C ALA A 206 -2.61 -0.18 -19.78
N SER A 207 -1.31 0.08 -19.82
CA SER A 207 -0.48 0.00 -21.02
C SER A 207 -0.29 -1.43 -21.55
N ALA A 208 -0.29 -2.45 -20.67
CA ALA A 208 -0.30 -3.85 -21.08
C ALA A 208 -1.66 -4.23 -21.68
N TYR A 209 -2.76 -3.75 -21.09
CA TYR A 209 -4.12 -3.90 -21.60
C TYR A 209 -4.32 -3.26 -22.98
N GLU A 210 -3.85 -2.03 -23.16
CA GLU A 210 -3.86 -1.32 -24.46
C GLU A 210 -3.07 -2.09 -25.52
N ASN A 211 -1.88 -2.60 -25.20
CA ASN A 211 -1.08 -3.41 -26.13
C ASN A 211 -1.78 -4.71 -26.56
N THR A 212 -2.48 -5.39 -25.63
CA THR A 212 -3.27 -6.58 -25.98
C THR A 212 -4.49 -6.26 -26.85
N ARG A 213 -5.13 -5.09 -26.69
CA ARG A 213 -6.24 -4.63 -27.54
C ARG A 213 -5.79 -4.20 -28.93
N VAL A 214 -4.65 -3.52 -29.05
CA VAL A 214 -4.12 -3.03 -30.34
C VAL A 214 -3.58 -4.18 -31.20
N GLY A 215 -3.01 -5.22 -30.58
CA GLY A 215 -2.51 -6.41 -31.30
C GLY A 215 -3.60 -7.33 -31.89
N GLN A 216 -4.87 -7.15 -31.51
CA GLN A 216 -5.98 -8.01 -31.94
C GLN A 216 -6.68 -7.53 -33.23
N TRP A 217 -6.22 -6.41 -33.82
CA TRP A 217 -6.77 -5.81 -35.05
C TRP A 217 -5.80 -5.82 -36.25
N HIS A 218 -4.82 -6.74 -36.29
CA HIS A 218 -3.92 -6.93 -37.43
C HIS A 218 -3.82 -8.38 -37.88
#